data_AF-A0AAJ1R9A1-F1
#
_entry.id   AF-A0AAJ1R9A1-F1
#
_cell.length_a   1.000
_cell.length_b   1.000
_cell.length_c   1.000
_cell.angle_alpha   90.00
_cell.angle_beta   90.00
_cell.angle_gamma   90.00
#
_symmetry.space_group_name_H-M   'P 1'
#
loop_
_entity.id
_entity.type
_entity.pdbx_description
1 polymer ?
#
loop_
_entity_poly.entity_id
_entity_poly.type
_entity_poly.pdbx_seq_one_letter_code
_entity_poly.pdbx_strand_id
1 'polypeptide(L)' 'ELFQKDEKFNNASRIALGVSYDFTEQFTLRTGVAYDESPSQKHQSISIPDADRTWLSLGATYRFTPDLSVDIGYA' A
#
# COMPACT_ATOMS: atom_id res chain seq x y z
N GLU A 1 -13.59 -32.45 14.71
CA GLU A 1 -12.86 -31.93 13.53
C GLU A 1 -13.82 -31.33 12.49
N LEU A 2 -14.76 -30.45 12.89
CA LEU A 2 -15.75 -29.86 11.96
C LEU A 2 -15.44 -28.39 11.59
N PHE A 3 -14.34 -27.84 12.13
CA PHE A 3 -13.98 -26.42 12.00
C PHE A 3 -12.55 -26.21 11.49
N GLN A 4 -11.85 -27.26 11.05
CA GLN A 4 -10.49 -27.14 10.52
C GLN A 4 -10.56 -26.83 9.03
N LYS A 5 -10.04 -25.67 8.64
CA LYS A 5 -10.01 -25.19 7.26
C LYS A 5 -8.57 -25.01 6.83
N ASP A 6 -8.12 -25.86 5.90
CA ASP A 6 -6.78 -25.81 5.34
C ASP A 6 -6.77 -24.88 4.13
N GLU A 7 -6.29 -23.65 4.32
CA GLU A 7 -6.34 -22.58 3.31
C GLU A 7 -5.16 -22.60 2.32
N LYS A 8 -4.12 -23.43 2.57
CA LYS A 8 -2.94 -23.63 1.69
C LYS A 8 -2.44 -22.35 0.99
N PHE A 9 -2.24 -21.28 1.75
CA PHE A 9 -1.69 -20.03 1.25
C PHE A 9 -0.28 -20.23 0.68
N ASN A 10 0.03 -19.54 -0.41
CA ASN A 10 1.36 -19.51 -1.03
C ASN A 10 2.15 -18.30 -0.54
N ASN A 11 3.43 -18.25 -0.90
CA ASN A 11 4.23 -17.04 -0.71
C ASN A 11 3.64 -15.90 -1.55
N ALA A 12 3.56 -14.71 -0.96
CA ALA A 12 3.15 -13.47 -1.61
C ALA A 12 4.28 -12.45 -1.54
N SER A 13 4.38 -11.59 -2.56
CA SER A 13 5.34 -10.49 -2.60
C SER A 13 4.65 -9.15 -2.84
N ARG A 14 5.23 -8.09 -2.27
CA ARG A 14 4.78 -6.72 -2.49
C ARG A 14 5.94 -5.89 -3.00
N ILE A 15 5.75 -5.28 -4.17
CA ILE A 15 6.74 -4.40 -4.80
C ILE A 15 6.14 -3.01 -4.85
N ALA A 16 6.89 -2.02 -4.37
CA ALA A 16 6.47 -0.62 -4.37
C ALA A 16 7.55 0.28 -4.94
N LEU A 17 7.13 1.26 -5.73
CA LEU A 17 7.97 2.30 -6.29
C LEU A 17 7.32 3.66 -6.03
N GLY A 18 8.09 4.60 -5.51
CA GLY A 18 7.61 5.94 -5.19
C GLY A 18 8.62 7.02 -5.52
N VAL A 19 8.10 8.22 -5.77
CA VAL A 19 8.86 9.43 -6.04
C VAL A 19 8.43 10.49 -5.03
N SER A 20 9.41 11.15 -4.43
CA SER A 20 9.21 12.36 -3.63
C SER A 20 9.89 13.53 -4.34
N TYR A 21 9.16 14.64 -4.47
CA TYR A 21 9.65 15.85 -5.12
C TYR A 21 9.43 17.06 -4.21
N ASP A 22 10.52 17.71 -3.81
CA ASP A 22 10.47 18.96 -3.09
C ASP A 22 10.24 20.09 -4.08
N PHE A 23 8.98 20.52 -4.19
CA PHE A 23 8.59 21.61 -5.09
C PHE A 23 9.07 22.96 -4.55
N THR A 24 9.05 23.12 -3.22
CA THR A 24 9.64 24.26 -2.51
C THR A 24 10.23 23.79 -1.18
N GLU A 25 10.93 24.68 -0.46
CA GLU A 25 11.40 24.41 0.90
C GLU A 25 10.27 24.05 1.87
N GLN A 26 9.04 24.53 1.64
CA GLN A 26 7.88 24.22 2.47
C GLN A 26 7.00 23.08 1.94
N PHE A 27 7.06 22.75 0.65
CA PHE A 27 6.10 21.84 0.01
C PHE A 27 6.79 20.66 -0.69
N THR A 28 6.44 19.45 -0.25
CA THR A 28 6.92 18.18 -0.82
C THR A 28 5.74 17.40 -1.38
N LEU A 29 5.80 16.98 -2.64
CA LEU A 29 4.82 16.10 -3.26
C LEU A 29 5.34 14.67 -3.31
N ARG A 30 4.46 13.69 -3.07
CA ARG A 30 4.78 12.26 -3.18
C ARG A 30 3.76 11.55 -4.05
N THR A 31 4.25 10.65 -4.88
CA THR A 31 3.42 9.73 -5.68
C THR A 31 4.06 8.36 -5.67
N GLY A 32 3.27 7.31 -5.77
CA GLY A 32 3.81 5.96 -5.79
C GLY A 32 2.81 4.93 -6.26
N VAL A 33 3.34 3.83 -6.79
CA VAL A 33 2.58 2.66 -7.18
C VAL A 33 3.09 1.46 -6.38
N ALA A 34 2.18 0.61 -5.92
CA ALA A 34 2.55 -0.67 -5.33
C ALA A 34 1.72 -1.78 -5.94
N TYR A 35 2.35 -2.93 -6.16
CA TYR A 35 1.69 -4.16 -6.57
C TYR A 35 1.87 -5.19 -5.46
N ASP A 36 0.75 -5.76 -5.02
CA ASP A 36 0.67 -6.73 -3.93
C ASP A 36 0.07 -8.03 -4.48
N GLU A 37 0.82 -9.12 -4.40
CA GLU A 37 0.38 -10.43 -4.88
C GLU A 37 -0.47 -11.15 -3.83
N SER A 38 -1.58 -11.73 -4.27
CA SER A 38 -2.43 -12.54 -3.41
C SER A 38 -1.77 -13.88 -3.06
N PRO A 39 -1.62 -14.24 -1.77
CA PRO A 39 -1.18 -15.58 -1.37
C PRO A 39 -2.23 -16.68 -1.66
N SER A 40 -3.49 -16.31 -1.89
CA SER A 40 -4.64 -17.23 -1.99
C SER A 40 -5.03 -17.63 -3.42
N GLN A 41 -4.25 -17.25 -4.44
CA GLN A 41 -4.53 -17.46 -5.87
C GLN A 41 -5.07 -18.86 -6.27
N LYS A 42 -4.62 -19.93 -5.61
CA LYS A 42 -5.03 -21.32 -5.91
C LYS A 42 -6.14 -21.88 -5.01
N HIS A 43 -6.36 -21.28 -3.84
CA HIS A 43 -7.34 -21.72 -2.84
C HIS A 43 -8.10 -20.51 -2.30
N GLN A 44 -8.76 -19.79 -3.20
CA GLN A 44 -9.59 -18.66 -2.82
C GLN A 44 -10.77 -19.15 -1.98
N SER A 45 -11.06 -18.43 -0.89
CA SER A 45 -12.20 -18.75 -0.05
C SER A 45 -13.15 -17.59 0.12
N ILE A 46 -14.44 -17.87 0.13
CA ILE A 46 -15.49 -16.87 0.33
C ILE A 46 -15.39 -16.12 1.67
N SER A 47 -14.77 -16.72 2.69
CA SER A 47 -14.55 -16.07 3.98
C SER A 47 -13.31 -15.18 4.02
N ILE A 48 -12.38 -15.33 3.06
CA ILE A 48 -11.17 -14.51 2.92
C ILE A 48 -11.02 -14.19 1.42
N PRO A 49 -11.80 -13.22 0.92
CA PRO A 49 -11.67 -12.79 -0.46
C PRO A 49 -10.34 -12.05 -0.63
N ASP A 50 -9.42 -12.65 -1.40
CA ASP A 50 -8.09 -12.14 -1.63
C ASP A 50 -7.77 -12.14 -3.13
N ALA A 51 -7.13 -11.08 -3.58
CA ALA A 51 -6.85 -10.80 -4.99
C ALA A 51 -5.64 -9.87 -5.12
N ASP A 52 -4.97 -9.93 -6.26
CA ASP A 52 -3.86 -9.04 -6.55
C ASP A 52 -4.32 -7.58 -6.48
N ARG A 53 -3.52 -6.74 -5.82
CA ARG A 53 -3.89 -5.35 -5.55
C ARG A 53 -2.83 -4.39 -6.06
N THR A 54 -3.25 -3.51 -6.95
CA THR A 54 -2.46 -2.35 -7.37
C THR A 54 -2.92 -1.13 -6.60
N TRP A 55 -1.99 -0.50 -5.88
CA TRP A 55 -2.20 0.75 -5.16
C TRP A 55 -1.64 1.91 -5.97
N LEU A 56 -2.40 2.98 -6.11
CA LEU A 56 -1.93 4.24 -6.67
C LEU A 56 -2.03 5.32 -5.60
N SER A 57 -0.88 5.71 -5.06
CA SER A 57 -0.77 6.65 -3.96
C SER A 57 -0.38 8.05 -4.42
N LEU A 58 -0.99 9.05 -3.79
CA LEU A 58 -0.69 10.47 -3.92
C LEU A 58 -0.64 11.08 -2.52
N GLY A 59 0.32 11.96 -2.27
CA GLY A 59 0.44 12.64 -1.00
C GLY A 59 1.22 13.93 -1.09
N ALA A 60 1.10 14.76 -0.06
CA ALA A 60 1.79 16.02 0.06
C ALA A 60 2.17 16.30 1.52
N THR A 61 3.31 16.96 1.72
CA THR A 61 3.71 17.56 2.98
C THR A 61 3.72 19.07 2.84
N TYR A 62 3.21 19.76 3.85
CA TYR A 62 3.42 21.18 4.04
C TYR A 62 4.13 21.45 5.38
N ARG A 63 5.29 22.12 5.33
CA ARG A 63 6.06 22.56 6.49
C ARG A 63 5.67 23.99 6.84
N PHE A 64 5.06 24.18 8.01
CA PHE A 64 4.70 25.50 8.55
C PHE A 64 5.90 26.19 9.20
N THR A 65 6.73 25.41 9.90
CA THR A 65 8.00 25.83 10.51
C THR A 65 9.02 24.69 10.33
N PRO A 66 10.32 24.90 10.64
CA PRO A 66 11.31 23.82 10.60
C PRO A 66 10.93 22.62 11.48
N ASP A 67 10.17 22.87 12.55
CA ASP A 67 9.79 21.87 13.55
C ASP A 67 8.32 21.40 13.44
N LEU A 68 7.54 21.96 12.52
CA LEU A 68 6.12 21.64 12.34
C LEU A 68 5.76 21.43 10.87
N SER A 69 5.28 20.23 10.56
CA SER A 69 4.72 19.87 9.26
C SER A 69 3.42 19.11 9.38
N VAL A 70 2.63 19.13 8.31
CA VAL A 70 1.44 18.30 8.14
C VAL A 70 1.56 17.52 6.83
N ASP A 71 1.20 16.25 6.90
CA ASP A 71 1.21 15.31 5.80
C ASP A 71 -0.23 14.87 5.49
N ILE A 72 -0.55 14.81 4.19
CA ILE A 72 -1.80 14.24 3.70
C ILE A 72 -1.49 13.23 2.60
N GLY A 73 -2.20 12.11 2.61
CA GLY A 73 -2.02 11.03 1.64
C GLY A 73 -3.32 10.31 1.33
N TYR A 74 -3.41 9.78 0.11
CA TYR A 74 -4.51 8.97 -0.41
C TYR A 74 -3.94 7.86 -1.30
N ALA A 75 -4.48 6.65 -1.23
CA ALA A 75 -4.03 5.49 -1.99
C ALA A 75 -5.15 4.48 -2.26
#